data_AF-A0A358AQ67-F1
#
_entry.id   AF-A0A358AQ67-F1
#
_cell.length_a   1.000
_cell.length_b   1.000
_cell.length_c   1.000
_cell.angle_alpha   90.00
_cell.angle_beta   90.00
_cell.angle_gamma   90.00
#
_symmetry.space_group_name_H-M   'P 1'
#
loop_
_entity.id
_entity.type
_entity.pdbx_description
1 polymer ?
#
loop_
_entity_poly.entity_id
_entity_poly.type
_entity_poly.pdbx_seq_one_letter_code
_entity_poly.pdbx_strand_id
1 'polypeptide(L)'
;GGSAPTCPYTVNDEGKGPAWANSLFEDNAEFGYGMNLAFTARRAHLKGTVEKLLAIDWAEAAIKETGKKWLEAMDDGEASAAAAKEFVAALTDGVTFTAEDGKNFTGEYAKYWDAKNTRCTCEACTLAREVLDAKDILVKKSVWVFGGDGWAYDIGYGGLDHVIASGEDVNILVLDTEVYSNTGGQSSKATPTGSVAKFAAAGKRVKKKDLGAIAMTYGYVYVAQVAMGANQGQLLKAMLEAEKYKGPSLIIAYAPCINHGINMGKTQLEMKRAVEAGYWHLYRFNPALKAEGKNPFTLDSKAPAESYQDFIKSETRYRTLEQLFPDAAEQLFPQSEADAKERYEYYKRLAEQD
;
A
#
# COMPACT_ATOMS: atom_id res chain seq x y z
N GLY A 1 7.95 14.52 0.79
CA GLY A 1 8.55 13.17 0.83
C GLY A 1 10.01 13.19 0.43
N GLY A 2 10.40 13.92 -0.63
CA GLY A 2 11.79 13.97 -1.11
C GLY A 2 12.19 15.33 -1.66
N SER A 3 12.13 16.39 -0.85
CA SER A 3 12.62 17.72 -1.23
C SER A 3 14.11 17.83 -0.90
N ALA A 4 14.96 17.91 -1.93
CA ALA A 4 16.40 17.98 -1.75
C ALA A 4 16.81 19.20 -0.89
N PRO A 5 17.80 19.06 0.02
CA PRO A 5 18.64 17.88 0.26
C PRO A 5 18.11 16.93 1.35
N THR A 6 16.92 17.16 1.91
CA THR A 6 16.45 16.44 3.10
C THR A 6 15.64 15.19 2.73
N CYS A 7 16.12 14.01 3.16
CA CYS A 7 15.36 12.76 3.12
C CYS A 7 14.77 12.46 4.51
N PRO A 8 13.43 12.44 4.67
CA PRO A 8 12.79 12.13 5.95
C PRO A 8 12.66 10.62 6.20
N TYR A 9 12.79 9.76 5.18
CA TYR A 9 12.83 8.31 5.36
C TYR A 9 14.20 7.89 5.87
N THR A 10 14.22 6.98 6.85
CA THR A 10 15.44 6.49 7.48
C THR A 10 15.48 4.97 7.49
N VAL A 11 16.60 4.42 7.95
CA VAL A 11 16.82 2.99 8.16
C VAL A 11 16.70 2.62 9.63
N ASN A 12 16.43 1.35 9.90
CA ASN A 12 16.56 0.75 11.23
C ASN A 12 18.04 0.43 11.55
N ASP A 13 18.28 -0.18 12.72
CA ASP A 13 19.63 -0.54 13.20
C ASP A 13 20.35 -1.57 12.30
N GLU A 14 19.60 -2.30 11.46
CA GLU A 14 20.15 -3.24 10.47
C GLU A 14 20.44 -2.57 9.11
N GLY A 15 20.24 -1.26 8.99
CA GLY A 15 20.40 -0.51 7.74
C GLY A 15 19.26 -0.75 6.74
N LYS A 16 18.13 -1.32 7.16
CA LYS A 16 16.96 -1.58 6.31
C LYS A 16 15.93 -0.46 6.44
N GLY A 17 15.40 0.02 5.32
CA GLY A 17 14.38 1.05 5.30
C GLY A 17 13.67 1.14 3.95
N PRO A 18 12.66 2.02 3.82
CA PRO A 18 11.94 2.20 2.57
C PRO A 18 12.85 2.78 1.48
N ALA A 19 12.93 2.09 0.34
CA ALA A 19 13.45 2.68 -0.89
C ALA A 19 12.37 3.60 -1.47
N TRP A 20 12.66 4.90 -1.60
CA TRP A 20 11.68 5.90 -2.03
C TRP A 20 12.03 6.45 -3.42
N ALA A 21 11.03 6.55 -4.28
CA ALA A 21 11.13 7.20 -5.58
C ALA A 21 9.83 7.93 -5.89
N ASN A 22 9.93 9.01 -6.67
CA ASN A 22 8.79 9.75 -7.21
C ASN A 22 9.06 10.00 -8.68
N SER A 23 8.19 9.45 -9.53
CA SER A 23 8.20 9.68 -10.97
C SER A 23 7.48 10.99 -11.29
N LEU A 24 6.27 10.93 -11.83
CA LEU A 24 5.46 12.09 -12.18
C LEU A 24 4.17 12.10 -11.35
N PHE A 25 3.31 13.09 -11.65
CA PHE A 25 2.06 13.26 -10.92
C PHE A 25 0.99 12.29 -11.40
N GLU A 26 1.00 11.97 -12.69
CA GLU A 26 0.00 11.19 -13.42
C GLU A 26 0.29 9.69 -13.43
N ASP A 27 1.55 9.27 -13.36
CA ASP A 27 2.00 7.89 -13.64
C ASP A 27 2.29 7.05 -12.39
N ASN A 28 1.95 7.56 -11.21
CA ASN A 28 2.42 7.00 -9.95
C ASN A 28 1.91 5.57 -9.69
N ALA A 29 0.71 5.21 -10.19
CA ALA A 29 0.19 3.84 -10.08
C ALA A 29 1.01 2.89 -10.95
N GLU A 30 1.18 3.25 -12.22
CA GLU A 30 1.93 2.51 -13.23
C GLU A 30 3.41 2.38 -12.87
N PHE A 31 3.96 3.42 -12.25
CA PHE A 31 5.34 3.42 -11.76
C PHE A 31 5.54 2.38 -10.66
N GLY A 32 4.66 2.34 -9.65
CA GLY A 32 4.67 1.30 -8.62
C GLY A 32 4.40 -0.09 -9.20
N TYR A 33 3.49 -0.20 -10.16
CA TYR A 33 3.21 -1.44 -10.86
C TYR A 33 4.45 -1.99 -11.59
N GLY A 34 5.20 -1.13 -12.29
CA GLY A 34 6.47 -1.50 -12.92
C GLY A 34 7.52 -1.99 -11.92
N MET A 35 7.61 -1.37 -10.74
CA MET A 35 8.48 -1.87 -9.66
C MET A 35 8.05 -3.25 -9.18
N ASN A 36 6.75 -3.49 -9.03
CA ASN A 36 6.23 -4.80 -8.64
C ASN A 36 6.61 -5.87 -9.68
N LEU A 37 6.36 -5.62 -10.97
CA LEU A 37 6.72 -6.53 -12.04
C LEU A 37 8.23 -6.84 -12.07
N ALA A 38 9.07 -5.83 -11.83
CA ALA A 38 10.51 -6.04 -11.75
C ALA A 38 10.91 -6.98 -10.61
N PHE A 39 10.31 -6.82 -9.42
CA PHE A 39 10.55 -7.75 -8.31
C PHE A 39 10.00 -9.15 -8.59
N THR A 40 8.80 -9.27 -9.15
CA THR A 40 8.21 -10.55 -9.55
C THR A 40 9.12 -11.30 -10.51
N ALA A 41 9.60 -10.64 -11.58
CA ALA A 41 10.51 -11.25 -12.54
C ALA A 41 11.86 -11.66 -11.93
N ARG A 42 12.48 -10.78 -11.12
CA ARG A 42 13.75 -11.08 -10.45
C ARG A 42 13.60 -12.26 -9.48
N ARG A 43 12.50 -12.34 -8.73
CA ARG A 43 12.25 -13.43 -7.78
C ARG A 43 11.85 -14.75 -8.47
N ALA A 44 11.17 -14.68 -9.62
CA ALA A 44 10.92 -15.87 -10.44
C ALA A 44 12.23 -16.47 -11.00
N HIS A 45 13.15 -15.62 -11.48
CA HIS A 45 14.50 -16.07 -11.86
C HIS A 45 15.23 -16.71 -10.67
N LEU A 46 15.24 -16.04 -9.52
CA LEU A 46 15.87 -16.55 -8.30
C LEU A 46 15.28 -17.90 -7.86
N LYS A 47 13.96 -18.05 -7.92
CA LYS A 47 13.27 -19.32 -7.65
C LYS A 47 13.81 -20.43 -8.55
N GLY A 48 13.91 -20.19 -9.85
CA GLY A 48 14.48 -21.16 -10.80
C GLY A 48 15.94 -21.50 -10.52
N THR A 49 16.76 -20.52 -10.10
CA THR A 49 18.15 -20.76 -9.68
C THR A 49 18.20 -21.63 -8.41
N VAL A 50 17.34 -21.37 -7.43
CA VAL A 50 17.22 -22.20 -6.22
C VAL A 50 16.78 -23.61 -6.57
N GLU A 51 15.72 -23.79 -7.35
CA GLU A 51 15.23 -25.13 -7.76
C GLU A 51 16.33 -25.96 -8.45
N LYS A 52 17.12 -25.35 -9.34
CA LYS A 52 18.28 -26.00 -9.96
C LYS A 52 19.33 -26.40 -8.93
N LEU A 53 19.66 -25.51 -7.99
CA LEU A 53 20.61 -25.80 -6.91
C LEU A 53 20.16 -26.99 -6.07
N LEU A 54 18.88 -27.06 -5.71
CA LEU A 54 18.33 -28.14 -4.88
C LEU A 54 18.27 -29.49 -5.62
N ALA A 55 18.18 -29.46 -6.95
CA ALA A 55 18.18 -30.66 -7.80
C ALA A 55 19.57 -31.31 -7.94
N ILE A 56 20.66 -30.61 -7.59
CA ILE A 56 22.02 -31.17 -7.67
C ILE A 56 22.26 -32.14 -6.52
N ASP A 57 22.55 -33.41 -6.81
CA ASP A 57 22.69 -34.48 -5.81
C ASP A 57 23.72 -34.17 -4.72
N TRP A 58 24.86 -33.61 -5.11
CA TRP A 58 25.98 -33.30 -4.21
C TRP A 58 25.91 -31.91 -3.56
N ALA A 59 24.83 -31.14 -3.75
CA ALA A 59 24.64 -29.90 -3.00
C ALA A 59 24.43 -30.21 -1.51
N GLU A 60 25.02 -29.39 -0.63
CA GLU A 60 25.04 -29.64 0.81
C GLU A 60 23.63 -29.79 1.40
N ALA A 61 23.47 -30.72 2.35
CA ALA A 61 22.18 -31.02 2.95
C ALA A 61 21.53 -29.78 3.61
N ALA A 62 22.33 -28.95 4.29
CA ALA A 62 21.87 -27.71 4.92
C ALA A 62 21.32 -26.70 3.89
N ILE A 63 21.98 -26.55 2.74
CA ILE A 63 21.51 -25.73 1.61
C ILE A 63 20.20 -26.31 1.07
N LYS A 64 20.12 -27.63 0.91
CA LYS A 64 18.90 -28.30 0.44
C LYS A 64 17.70 -28.08 1.36
N GLU A 65 17.92 -28.23 2.67
CA GLU A 65 16.86 -28.07 3.66
C GLU A 65 16.37 -26.61 3.72
N THR A 66 17.29 -25.66 3.89
CA THR A 66 16.95 -24.23 4.04
C THR A 66 16.40 -23.63 2.75
N GLY A 67 16.88 -24.07 1.58
CA GLY A 67 16.35 -23.66 0.29
C GLY A 67 14.90 -24.13 0.06
N LYS A 68 14.55 -25.36 0.48
CA LYS A 68 13.15 -25.84 0.44
C LYS A 68 12.24 -25.01 1.34
N LYS A 69 12.67 -24.77 2.59
CA LYS A 69 11.95 -23.89 3.53
C LYS A 69 11.70 -22.50 2.93
N TRP A 70 12.70 -21.94 2.24
CA TRP A 70 12.55 -20.65 1.56
C TRP A 70 11.55 -20.71 0.40
N LEU A 71 11.59 -21.75 -0.45
CA LEU A 71 10.64 -21.92 -1.56
C LEU A 71 9.17 -21.99 -1.09
N GLU A 72 8.92 -22.62 0.06
CA GLU A 72 7.58 -22.70 0.66
C GLU A 72 7.11 -21.36 1.23
N ALA A 73 8.05 -20.56 1.76
CA ALA A 73 7.77 -19.30 2.44
C ALA A 73 7.89 -18.06 1.54
N MET A 74 8.36 -18.20 0.30
CA MET A 74 8.86 -17.07 -0.50
C MET A 74 7.81 -15.99 -0.76
N ASP A 75 6.51 -16.30 -0.77
CA ASP A 75 5.45 -15.33 -1.08
C ASP A 75 4.83 -14.66 0.16
N ASP A 76 5.42 -14.89 1.32
CA ASP A 76 5.06 -14.27 2.60
C ASP A 76 6.18 -13.37 3.14
N GLY A 77 5.85 -12.16 3.58
CA GLY A 77 6.83 -11.15 4.02
C GLY A 77 7.65 -11.60 5.23
N GLU A 78 6.97 -12.05 6.29
CA GLU A 78 7.61 -12.44 7.55
C GLU A 78 8.27 -13.82 7.43
N ALA A 79 7.57 -14.79 6.83
CA ALA A 79 8.09 -16.15 6.69
C ALA A 79 9.29 -16.19 5.73
N SER A 80 9.27 -15.44 4.62
CA SER A 80 10.44 -15.35 3.73
C SER A 80 11.63 -14.67 4.42
N ALA A 81 11.42 -13.71 5.32
CA ALA A 81 12.49 -13.09 6.09
C ALA A 81 13.18 -14.08 7.03
N ALA A 82 12.40 -14.87 7.76
CA ALA A 82 12.92 -15.92 8.64
C ALA A 82 13.68 -16.99 7.83
N ALA A 83 13.07 -17.52 6.77
CA ALA A 83 13.69 -18.55 5.93
C ALA A 83 14.94 -18.04 5.20
N ALA A 84 14.94 -16.79 4.73
CA ALA A 84 16.10 -16.19 4.06
C ALA A 84 17.31 -16.08 5.00
N LYS A 85 17.11 -15.80 6.29
CA LYS A 85 18.20 -15.73 7.27
C LYS A 85 18.92 -17.08 7.40
N GLU A 86 18.16 -18.15 7.56
CA GLU A 86 18.70 -19.52 7.63
C GLU A 86 19.39 -19.91 6.31
N PHE A 87 18.76 -19.60 5.18
CA PHE A 87 19.29 -19.97 3.87
C PHE A 87 20.58 -19.23 3.53
N VAL A 88 20.67 -17.93 3.81
CA VAL A 88 21.91 -17.15 3.61
C VAL A 88 23.05 -17.69 4.48
N ALA A 89 22.78 -18.10 5.72
CA ALA A 89 23.80 -18.71 6.57
C ALA A 89 24.32 -20.03 5.98
N ALA A 90 23.41 -20.95 5.59
CA ALA A 90 23.78 -22.22 4.97
C ALA A 90 24.54 -22.04 3.65
N LEU A 91 24.11 -21.10 2.81
CA LEU A 91 24.81 -20.78 1.56
C LEU A 91 26.22 -20.25 1.84
N THR A 92 26.36 -19.33 2.80
CA THR A 92 27.66 -18.73 3.15
C THR A 92 28.63 -19.82 3.61
N ASP A 93 28.25 -20.59 4.63
CA ASP A 93 29.09 -21.66 5.19
C ASP A 93 29.46 -22.74 4.15
N GLY A 94 28.54 -22.99 3.21
CA GLY A 94 28.68 -23.99 2.16
C GLY A 94 29.39 -23.51 0.88
N VAL A 95 29.74 -22.22 0.72
CA VAL A 95 30.42 -21.74 -0.51
C VAL A 95 31.55 -20.72 -0.30
N THR A 96 31.71 -20.15 0.89
CA THR A 96 32.79 -19.19 1.17
C THR A 96 34.04 -19.83 1.77
N PHE A 97 34.18 -21.15 1.64
CA PHE A 97 35.38 -21.86 2.05
C PHE A 97 36.48 -21.77 0.99
N THR A 98 37.72 -21.78 1.47
CA THR A 98 38.95 -21.74 0.68
C THR A 98 39.67 -23.09 0.74
N ALA A 99 40.70 -23.25 -0.09
CA ALA A 99 41.60 -24.39 -0.01
C ALA A 99 42.36 -24.49 1.34
N GLU A 100 42.52 -23.36 2.04
CA GLU A 100 43.23 -23.28 3.31
C GLU A 100 42.39 -23.77 4.50
N ASP A 101 41.05 -23.81 4.35
CA ASP A 101 40.11 -24.28 5.39
C ASP A 101 40.06 -25.81 5.54
N GLY A 102 41.02 -26.54 4.96
CA GLY A 102 41.10 -28.00 5.02
C GLY A 102 40.04 -28.75 4.21
N LYS A 103 39.11 -28.05 3.55
CA LYS A 103 38.09 -28.59 2.63
C LYS A 103 38.64 -28.82 1.21
N ASN A 104 39.90 -29.22 1.09
CA ASN A 104 40.54 -29.41 -0.20
C ASN A 104 39.96 -30.60 -0.96
N PHE A 105 39.19 -30.31 -2.00
CA PHE A 105 38.89 -31.30 -3.03
C PHE A 105 40.20 -31.80 -3.65
N THR A 106 40.53 -33.08 -3.42
CA THR A 106 41.73 -33.74 -3.95
C THR A 106 41.37 -34.71 -5.08
N GLY A 107 42.37 -35.21 -5.81
CA GLY A 107 42.17 -36.16 -6.90
C GLY A 107 41.34 -35.57 -8.05
N GLU A 108 40.34 -36.30 -8.52
CA GLU A 108 39.50 -35.91 -9.67
C GLU A 108 38.69 -34.62 -9.46
N TYR A 109 38.51 -34.21 -8.20
CA TYR A 109 37.72 -33.03 -7.82
C TYR A 109 38.56 -31.74 -7.75
N ALA A 110 39.90 -31.84 -7.80
CA ALA A 110 40.79 -30.68 -7.79
C ALA A 110 40.53 -29.72 -8.97
N LYS A 111 39.99 -30.24 -10.08
CA LYS A 111 39.59 -29.45 -11.27
C LYS A 111 38.50 -28.40 -10.99
N TYR A 112 37.78 -28.53 -9.88
CA TYR A 112 36.74 -27.58 -9.49
C TYR A 112 37.27 -26.44 -8.63
N TRP A 113 38.58 -26.29 -8.43
CA TRP A 113 39.11 -25.04 -7.88
C TRP A 113 39.29 -24.01 -9.00
N ASP A 114 39.04 -22.74 -8.68
CA ASP A 114 39.46 -21.67 -9.58
C ASP A 114 40.99 -21.56 -9.62
N ALA A 115 41.53 -20.84 -10.61
CA ALA A 115 42.98 -20.77 -10.84
C ALA A 115 43.78 -20.19 -9.65
N LYS A 116 43.10 -19.54 -8.71
CA LYS A 116 43.70 -18.95 -7.51
C LYS A 116 43.49 -19.80 -6.25
N ASN A 117 42.80 -20.93 -6.34
CA ASN A 117 42.39 -21.78 -5.21
C ASN A 117 41.60 -21.02 -4.12
N THR A 118 40.84 -20.00 -4.53
CA THR A 118 40.08 -19.14 -3.63
C THR A 118 38.62 -19.57 -3.48
N ARG A 119 38.10 -20.37 -4.43
CA ARG A 119 36.71 -20.86 -4.40
C ARG A 119 36.50 -22.09 -5.30
N CYS A 120 35.52 -22.91 -4.92
CA CYS A 120 35.03 -24.02 -5.74
C CYS A 120 34.14 -23.52 -6.91
N THR A 121 34.37 -24.00 -8.13
CA THR A 121 33.69 -23.64 -9.39
C THR A 121 32.67 -24.68 -9.86
N CYS A 122 32.40 -25.71 -9.06
CA CYS A 122 31.37 -26.69 -9.40
C CYS A 122 29.99 -26.01 -9.55
N GLU A 123 29.08 -26.69 -10.25
CA GLU A 123 27.75 -26.14 -10.56
C GLU A 123 26.99 -25.72 -9.30
N ALA A 124 26.97 -26.56 -8.25
CA ALA A 124 26.30 -26.24 -6.98
C ALA A 124 26.86 -24.97 -6.32
N CYS A 125 28.18 -24.85 -6.20
CA CYS A 125 28.79 -23.65 -5.61
C CYS A 125 28.56 -22.41 -6.47
N THR A 126 28.46 -22.56 -7.80
CA THR A 126 28.17 -21.46 -8.72
C THR A 126 26.74 -20.94 -8.54
N LEU A 127 25.74 -21.84 -8.55
CA LEU A 127 24.34 -21.46 -8.31
C LEU A 127 24.13 -20.90 -6.91
N ALA A 128 24.76 -21.48 -5.89
CA ALA A 128 24.65 -21.00 -4.52
C ALA A 128 25.22 -19.57 -4.34
N ARG A 129 26.32 -19.23 -5.04
CA ARG A 129 26.81 -17.85 -5.08
C ARG A 129 25.89 -16.91 -5.84
N GLU A 130 25.29 -17.35 -6.95
CA GLU A 130 24.29 -16.55 -7.67
C GLU A 130 23.10 -16.20 -6.75
N VAL A 131 22.64 -17.17 -5.92
CA VAL A 131 21.61 -16.92 -4.91
C VAL A 131 22.08 -15.92 -3.84
N LEU A 132 23.32 -16.04 -3.36
CA LEU A 132 23.90 -15.10 -2.39
C LEU A 132 24.05 -13.67 -2.94
N ASP A 133 24.43 -13.53 -4.21
CA ASP A 133 24.55 -12.24 -4.89
C ASP A 133 23.18 -11.55 -5.02
N ALA A 134 22.10 -12.33 -5.08
CA ALA A 134 20.71 -11.88 -5.10
C ALA A 134 20.01 -11.93 -3.72
N LYS A 135 20.75 -11.96 -2.62
CA LYS A 135 20.17 -12.07 -1.26
C LYS A 135 19.25 -10.91 -0.88
N ASP A 136 19.39 -9.75 -1.55
CA ASP A 136 18.55 -8.57 -1.35
C ASP A 136 17.07 -8.85 -1.64
N ILE A 137 16.76 -9.82 -2.49
CA ILE A 137 15.39 -10.18 -2.92
C ILE A 137 14.91 -11.55 -2.43
N LEU A 138 15.66 -12.22 -1.55
CA LEU A 138 15.18 -13.45 -0.88
C LEU A 138 13.93 -13.15 -0.05
N VAL A 139 13.95 -12.04 0.70
CA VAL A 139 12.78 -11.55 1.43
C VAL A 139 11.79 -10.91 0.45
N LYS A 140 10.51 -11.29 0.52
CA LYS A 140 9.44 -10.64 -0.25
C LYS A 140 9.46 -9.14 0.00
N LYS A 141 9.27 -8.36 -1.06
CA LYS A 141 9.16 -6.90 -0.99
C LYS A 141 7.69 -6.50 -0.94
N SER A 142 7.40 -5.43 -0.20
CA SER A 142 6.07 -4.82 -0.13
C SER A 142 6.10 -3.53 -0.92
N VAL A 143 5.39 -3.50 -2.06
CA VAL A 143 5.34 -2.32 -2.95
C VAL A 143 4.18 -1.43 -2.52
N TRP A 144 4.50 -0.17 -2.19
CA TRP A 144 3.54 0.84 -1.77
C TRP A 144 3.54 2.03 -2.71
N VAL A 145 2.35 2.42 -3.16
CA VAL A 145 2.10 3.60 -3.99
C VAL A 145 1.39 4.65 -3.14
N PHE A 146 2.06 5.78 -2.90
CA PHE A 146 1.53 6.88 -2.10
C PHE A 146 1.13 8.04 -2.99
N GLY A 147 -0.05 8.60 -2.77
CA GLY A 147 -0.44 9.84 -3.44
C GLY A 147 -1.64 10.53 -2.79
N GLY A 148 -1.87 11.78 -3.17
CA GLY A 148 -3.00 12.56 -2.68
C GLY A 148 -4.28 12.31 -3.48
N ASP A 149 -5.39 12.92 -3.05
CA ASP A 149 -6.67 12.82 -3.75
C ASP A 149 -6.63 13.36 -5.19
N GLY A 150 -5.88 14.43 -5.44
CA GLY A 150 -5.77 14.96 -6.81
C GLY A 150 -5.15 14.01 -7.82
N TRP A 151 -4.22 13.16 -7.38
CA TRP A 151 -3.71 12.08 -8.20
C TRP A 151 -4.76 11.00 -8.41
N ALA A 152 -5.25 10.41 -7.31
CA ALA A 152 -6.08 9.20 -7.36
C ALA A 152 -7.48 9.42 -7.96
N TYR A 153 -8.05 10.61 -7.77
CA TYR A 153 -9.41 10.91 -8.23
C TYR A 153 -9.45 11.57 -9.60
N ASP A 154 -8.37 12.26 -10.00
CA ASP A 154 -8.29 13.04 -11.23
C ASP A 154 -7.21 12.55 -12.19
N ILE A 155 -5.99 13.09 -12.10
CA ILE A 155 -5.00 13.01 -13.20
C ILE A 155 -4.44 11.59 -13.38
N GLY A 156 -4.23 10.85 -12.28
CA GLY A 156 -3.72 9.48 -12.32
C GLY A 156 -4.81 8.43 -12.14
N TYR A 157 -6.09 8.82 -12.17
CA TYR A 157 -7.18 7.86 -11.96
C TYR A 157 -7.21 6.75 -13.01
N GLY A 158 -6.96 7.07 -14.29
CA GLY A 158 -6.92 6.05 -15.35
C GLY A 158 -5.83 5.00 -15.12
N GLY A 159 -4.65 5.44 -14.70
CA GLY A 159 -3.55 4.57 -14.31
C GLY A 159 -3.86 3.73 -13.08
N LEU A 160 -4.40 4.37 -12.03
CA LEU A 160 -4.83 3.70 -10.81
C LEU A 160 -5.87 2.60 -11.10
N ASP A 161 -6.90 2.93 -11.88
CA ASP A 161 -7.95 1.98 -12.28
C ASP A 161 -7.37 0.78 -13.02
N HIS A 162 -6.47 1.02 -13.99
CA HIS A 162 -5.79 -0.05 -14.71
C HIS A 162 -4.95 -0.96 -13.79
N VAL A 163 -4.20 -0.36 -12.86
CA VAL A 163 -3.33 -1.11 -11.94
C VAL A 163 -4.15 -1.95 -10.96
N ILE A 164 -5.21 -1.41 -10.36
CA ILE A 164 -6.07 -2.22 -9.48
C ILE A 164 -6.85 -3.28 -10.26
N ALA A 165 -7.14 -3.06 -11.54
CA ALA A 165 -7.78 -4.07 -12.40
C ALA A 165 -6.84 -5.24 -12.74
N SER A 166 -5.51 -5.05 -12.70
CA SER A 166 -4.52 -6.06 -13.09
C SER A 166 -4.49 -7.31 -12.20
N GLY A 167 -4.97 -7.20 -10.96
CA GLY A 167 -4.93 -8.29 -9.97
C GLY A 167 -3.57 -8.46 -9.27
N GLU A 168 -2.63 -7.54 -9.48
CA GLU A 168 -1.26 -7.64 -8.98
C GLU A 168 -1.12 -7.13 -7.54
N ASP A 169 -0.18 -7.72 -6.79
CA ASP A 169 0.06 -7.46 -5.35
C ASP A 169 0.75 -6.10 -5.14
N VAL A 170 -0.06 -5.04 -5.15
CA VAL A 170 0.37 -3.65 -4.95
C VAL A 170 -0.53 -2.98 -3.92
N ASN A 171 0.09 -2.31 -2.95
CA ASN A 171 -0.61 -1.54 -1.92
C ASN A 171 -0.66 -0.06 -2.29
N ILE A 172 -1.85 0.53 -2.36
CA ILE A 172 -2.07 1.92 -2.72
C ILE A 172 -2.65 2.66 -1.51
N LEU A 173 -1.97 3.73 -1.08
CA LEU A 173 -2.45 4.62 -0.02
C LEU A 173 -2.75 6.01 -0.60
N VAL A 174 -4.04 6.34 -0.61
CA VAL A 174 -4.55 7.66 -0.99
C VAL A 174 -4.72 8.51 0.27
N LEU A 175 -3.94 9.57 0.37
CA LEU A 175 -4.05 10.59 1.41
C LEU A 175 -5.08 11.63 0.96
N ASP A 176 -6.34 11.40 1.32
CA ASP A 176 -7.47 12.19 0.84
C ASP A 176 -7.63 13.46 1.67
N THR A 177 -7.11 14.56 1.13
CA THR A 177 -7.25 15.91 1.69
C THR A 177 -8.44 16.65 1.08
N GLU A 178 -9.14 16.03 0.11
CA GLU A 178 -10.29 16.58 -0.62
C GLU A 178 -10.02 17.87 -1.40
N VAL A 179 -8.76 18.26 -1.56
CA VAL A 179 -8.29 19.42 -2.33
C VAL A 179 -6.86 19.17 -2.81
N TYR A 180 -6.39 19.93 -3.80
CA TYR A 180 -4.98 19.88 -4.18
C TYR A 180 -4.18 20.73 -3.19
N SER A 181 -3.82 20.13 -2.07
CA SER A 181 -3.19 20.81 -0.93
C SER A 181 -1.88 21.50 -1.32
N ASN A 182 -0.97 20.80 -2.02
CA ASN A 182 0.36 21.32 -2.37
C ASN A 182 0.31 22.57 -3.27
N THR A 183 -0.64 22.64 -4.20
CA THR A 183 -0.78 23.77 -5.14
C THR A 183 -1.66 24.90 -4.60
N GLY A 184 -2.01 24.85 -3.30
CA GLY A 184 -2.71 25.89 -2.59
C GLY A 184 -4.24 25.76 -2.62
N GLY A 185 -4.78 24.54 -2.64
CA GLY A 185 -6.19 24.25 -2.36
C GLY A 185 -7.12 24.40 -3.57
N GLN A 186 -6.77 23.82 -4.72
CA GLN A 186 -7.68 23.68 -5.86
C GLN A 186 -8.72 22.58 -5.62
N SER A 187 -9.88 22.74 -6.24
CA SER A 187 -10.91 21.69 -6.26
C SER A 187 -10.42 20.43 -6.97
N SER A 188 -10.77 19.28 -6.40
CA SER A 188 -10.61 17.94 -6.96
C SER A 188 -11.96 17.25 -7.14
N LYS A 189 -12.01 16.08 -7.79
CA LYS A 189 -13.22 15.23 -7.73
C LYS A 189 -13.48 14.66 -6.33
N ALA A 190 -12.48 14.69 -5.45
CA ALA A 190 -12.63 14.34 -4.04
C ALA A 190 -13.21 15.49 -3.18
N THR A 191 -13.24 16.73 -3.70
CA THR A 191 -13.89 17.86 -3.02
C THR A 191 -15.41 17.59 -2.86
N PRO A 192 -15.98 17.78 -1.66
CA PRO A 192 -17.41 17.57 -1.39
C PRO A 192 -18.32 18.72 -1.84
N THR A 193 -19.62 18.43 -1.94
CA THR A 193 -20.67 19.42 -2.22
C THR A 193 -20.63 20.55 -1.19
N GLY A 194 -20.68 21.81 -1.64
CA GLY A 194 -20.70 23.00 -0.78
C GLY A 194 -19.32 23.45 -0.28
N SER A 195 -18.27 22.65 -0.48
CA SER A 195 -16.91 23.04 -0.08
C SER A 195 -16.34 24.10 -1.02
N VAL A 196 -15.73 25.15 -0.47
CA VAL A 196 -15.03 26.21 -1.21
C VAL A 196 -13.57 25.86 -1.41
N ALA A 197 -13.11 25.95 -2.66
CA ALA A 197 -11.73 25.76 -3.08
C ALA A 197 -11.43 26.65 -4.31
N LYS A 198 -10.17 26.77 -4.73
CA LYS A 198 -9.87 27.41 -6.04
C LYS A 198 -10.54 26.60 -7.15
N PHE A 199 -11.11 27.30 -8.14
CA PHE A 199 -12.01 26.76 -9.17
C PHE A 199 -13.38 26.25 -8.69
N ALA A 200 -13.69 26.42 -7.40
CA ALA A 200 -15.00 26.18 -6.79
C ALA A 200 -15.34 27.27 -5.76
N ALA A 201 -15.13 28.54 -6.14
CA ALA A 201 -15.21 29.69 -5.22
C ALA A 201 -16.60 29.88 -4.58
N ALA A 202 -17.66 29.54 -5.32
CA ALA A 202 -19.04 29.57 -4.84
C ALA A 202 -19.54 28.19 -4.38
N GLY A 203 -18.63 27.34 -3.88
CA GLY A 203 -18.93 25.99 -3.44
C GLY A 203 -19.06 24.99 -4.59
N LYS A 204 -18.49 23.79 -4.43
CA LYS A 204 -18.62 22.73 -5.43
C LYS A 204 -20.06 22.24 -5.54
N ARG A 205 -20.52 22.07 -6.79
CA ARG A 205 -21.93 21.79 -7.14
C ARG A 205 -22.26 20.32 -7.35
N VAL A 206 -21.23 19.47 -7.38
CA VAL A 206 -21.37 18.03 -7.62
C VAL A 206 -20.78 17.27 -6.45
N LYS A 207 -21.40 16.15 -6.10
CA LYS A 207 -20.96 15.29 -5.00
C LYS A 207 -19.53 14.78 -5.17
N LYS A 208 -18.95 14.35 -4.05
CA LYS A 208 -17.64 13.70 -4.02
C LYS A 208 -17.73 12.41 -4.86
N LYS A 209 -16.76 12.20 -5.75
CA LYS A 209 -16.61 10.92 -6.46
C LYS A 209 -16.34 9.82 -5.43
N ASP A 210 -17.04 8.69 -5.52
CA ASP A 210 -16.81 7.57 -4.61
C ASP A 210 -15.79 6.59 -5.20
N LEU A 211 -14.50 6.89 -5.02
CA LEU A 211 -13.41 6.08 -5.54
C LEU A 211 -13.44 4.65 -4.98
N GLY A 212 -13.74 4.51 -3.68
CA GLY A 212 -13.79 3.20 -3.03
C GLY A 212 -14.94 2.35 -3.56
N ALA A 213 -16.15 2.91 -3.73
CA ALA A 213 -17.26 2.19 -4.35
C ALA A 213 -16.95 1.74 -5.78
N ILE A 214 -16.29 2.57 -6.58
CA ILE A 214 -15.87 2.19 -7.93
C ILE A 214 -14.87 1.02 -7.88
N ALA A 215 -13.85 1.09 -7.04
CA ALA A 215 -12.85 0.03 -6.90
C ALA A 215 -13.49 -1.30 -6.43
N MET A 216 -14.49 -1.25 -5.55
CA MET A 216 -15.22 -2.44 -5.08
C MET A 216 -15.98 -3.16 -6.20
N THR A 217 -16.31 -2.49 -7.31
CA THR A 217 -17.04 -3.13 -8.43
C THR A 217 -16.25 -4.24 -9.12
N TYR A 218 -14.91 -4.20 -9.10
CA TYR A 218 -14.07 -5.30 -9.59
C TYR A 218 -14.27 -6.58 -8.78
N GLY A 219 -14.57 -6.46 -7.48
CA GLY A 219 -14.86 -7.57 -6.60
C GLY A 219 -13.64 -8.37 -6.12
N TYR A 220 -12.45 -8.15 -6.68
CA TYR A 220 -11.16 -8.74 -6.31
C TYR A 220 -10.11 -7.70 -5.88
N VAL A 221 -10.51 -6.44 -5.70
CA VAL A 221 -9.65 -5.38 -5.14
C VAL A 221 -9.97 -5.27 -3.66
N TYR A 222 -8.97 -5.34 -2.77
CA TYR A 222 -9.17 -5.00 -1.37
C TYR A 222 -9.34 -3.49 -1.25
N VAL A 223 -10.38 -3.01 -0.57
CA VAL A 223 -10.65 -1.57 -0.42
C VAL A 223 -10.92 -1.23 1.03
N ALA A 224 -10.28 -0.21 1.57
CA ALA A 224 -10.59 0.29 2.90
C ALA A 224 -10.67 1.82 2.93
N GLN A 225 -11.63 2.34 3.68
CA GLN A 225 -11.72 3.75 4.03
C GLN A 225 -11.41 3.90 5.52
N VAL A 226 -10.42 4.74 5.84
CA VAL A 226 -9.83 4.84 7.18
C VAL A 226 -9.72 6.29 7.65
N ALA A 227 -9.75 6.50 8.96
CA ALA A 227 -9.46 7.79 9.58
C ALA A 227 -8.84 7.56 10.97
N MET A 228 -7.55 7.87 11.12
CA MET A 228 -6.75 7.54 12.30
C MET A 228 -7.38 8.04 13.61
N GLY A 229 -7.83 9.29 13.62
CA GLY A 229 -8.38 9.93 14.80
C GLY A 229 -9.76 9.40 15.21
N ALA A 230 -10.48 8.76 14.29
CA ALA A 230 -11.76 8.12 14.58
C ALA A 230 -11.58 6.73 15.19
N ASN A 231 -10.70 5.89 14.62
CA ASN A 231 -10.45 4.55 15.11
C ASN A 231 -9.07 4.00 14.68
N GLN A 232 -8.10 4.05 15.61
CA GLN A 232 -6.74 3.54 15.38
C GLN A 232 -6.70 2.03 15.17
N GLY A 233 -7.56 1.27 15.87
CA GLY A 233 -7.64 -0.18 15.72
C GLY A 233 -8.16 -0.59 14.33
N GLN A 234 -9.14 0.14 13.80
CA GLN A 234 -9.64 -0.06 12.44
C GLN A 234 -8.58 0.26 11.39
N LEU A 235 -7.83 1.37 11.56
CA LEU A 235 -6.71 1.70 10.69
C LEU A 235 -5.66 0.58 10.66
N LEU A 236 -5.20 0.13 11.83
CA LEU A 236 -4.20 -0.94 11.93
C LEU A 236 -4.69 -2.22 11.26
N LYS A 237 -5.94 -2.61 11.53
CA LYS A 237 -6.56 -3.79 10.92
C LYS A 237 -6.61 -3.67 9.39
N ALA A 238 -7.04 -2.51 8.87
CA ALA A 238 -7.14 -2.28 7.44
C ALA A 238 -5.78 -2.34 6.73
N MET A 239 -4.73 -1.76 7.34
CA MET A 239 -3.37 -1.78 6.79
C MET A 239 -2.78 -3.19 6.78
N LEU A 240 -3.00 -3.98 7.85
CA LEU A 240 -2.52 -5.36 7.93
C LEU A 240 -3.27 -6.30 6.99
N GLU A 241 -4.58 -6.14 6.84
CA GLU A 241 -5.37 -6.94 5.88
C GLU A 241 -4.97 -6.61 4.43
N ALA A 242 -4.80 -5.32 4.11
CA ALA A 242 -4.36 -4.88 2.80
C ALA A 242 -2.99 -5.45 2.40
N GLU A 243 -2.00 -5.39 3.30
CA GLU A 243 -0.64 -5.87 3.02
C GLU A 243 -0.60 -7.40 2.86
N LYS A 244 -1.39 -8.12 3.66
CA LYS A 244 -1.46 -9.58 3.59
C LYS A 244 -2.21 -10.10 2.37
N TYR A 245 -3.12 -9.29 1.81
CA TYR A 245 -3.92 -9.65 0.65
C TYR A 245 -3.01 -9.87 -0.57
N LYS A 246 -3.12 -11.03 -1.21
CA LYS A 246 -2.30 -11.38 -2.39
C LYS A 246 -2.95 -10.85 -3.66
N GLY A 247 -3.02 -9.53 -3.76
CA GLY A 247 -3.69 -8.82 -4.85
C GLY A 247 -3.70 -7.30 -4.61
N PRO A 248 -4.44 -6.54 -5.43
CA PRO A 248 -4.41 -5.09 -5.37
C PRO A 248 -5.19 -4.59 -4.14
N SER A 249 -4.57 -3.68 -3.40
CA SER A 249 -5.12 -3.10 -2.18
C SER A 249 -5.19 -1.58 -2.29
N LEU A 250 -6.36 -0.99 -2.02
CA LEU A 250 -6.59 0.45 -2.03
C LEU A 250 -7.07 0.92 -0.64
N ILE A 251 -6.29 1.79 -0.02
CA ILE A 251 -6.61 2.42 1.26
C ILE A 251 -6.80 3.92 1.04
N ILE A 252 -7.98 4.41 1.38
CA ILE A 252 -8.34 5.83 1.30
C ILE A 252 -8.36 6.39 2.73
N ALA A 253 -7.36 7.18 3.07
CA ALA A 253 -7.19 7.73 4.41
C ALA A 253 -7.60 9.21 4.44
N TYR A 254 -8.53 9.57 5.33
CA TYR A 254 -8.88 10.97 5.55
C TYR A 254 -7.68 11.73 6.14
N ALA A 255 -7.27 12.80 5.48
CA ALA A 255 -6.12 13.62 5.85
C ALA A 255 -6.54 15.08 6.06
N PRO A 256 -6.90 15.49 7.29
CA PRO A 256 -7.16 16.88 7.62
C PRO A 256 -6.00 17.79 7.21
N CYS A 257 -6.32 18.90 6.56
CA CYS A 257 -5.36 19.79 5.93
C CYS A 257 -5.56 21.23 6.39
N ILE A 258 -4.49 22.03 6.37
CA ILE A 258 -4.56 23.48 6.59
C ILE A 258 -5.58 24.17 5.67
N ASN A 259 -5.80 23.64 4.46
CA ASN A 259 -6.77 24.16 3.50
C ASN A 259 -8.23 23.97 3.93
N HIS A 260 -8.50 23.12 4.92
CA HIS A 260 -9.82 23.02 5.54
C HIS A 260 -10.11 24.23 6.45
N GLY A 261 -9.05 24.92 6.88
CA GLY A 261 -9.10 26.07 7.78
C GLY A 261 -9.63 25.68 9.17
N ILE A 262 -8.96 24.69 9.75
CA ILE A 262 -9.19 24.11 11.08
C ILE A 262 -7.98 24.39 11.99
N ASN A 263 -8.12 24.14 13.29
CA ASN A 263 -6.97 24.13 14.19
C ASN A 263 -6.16 22.83 14.02
N MET A 264 -4.97 22.93 13.43
CA MET A 264 -4.12 21.76 13.15
C MET A 264 -3.64 21.01 14.41
N GLY A 265 -3.69 21.63 15.60
CA GLY A 265 -3.46 20.95 16.87
C GLY A 265 -4.58 19.97 17.28
N LYS A 266 -5.71 19.96 16.56
CA LYS A 266 -6.89 19.12 16.82
C LYS A 266 -7.25 18.20 15.65
N THR A 267 -6.33 17.94 14.72
CA THR A 267 -6.58 17.12 13.50
C THR A 267 -7.15 15.74 13.79
N GLN A 268 -6.67 15.05 14.84
CA GLN A 268 -7.19 13.75 15.23
C GLN A 268 -8.66 13.84 15.71
N LEU A 269 -9.00 14.89 16.45
CA LEU A 269 -10.39 15.15 16.83
C LEU A 269 -11.25 15.46 15.60
N GLU A 270 -10.72 16.21 14.63
CA GLU A 270 -11.45 16.52 13.40
C GLU A 270 -11.77 15.26 12.58
N MET A 271 -10.82 14.31 12.47
CA MET A 271 -11.09 13.00 11.86
C MET A 271 -12.20 12.25 12.59
N LYS A 272 -12.19 12.29 13.93
CA LYS A 272 -13.21 11.64 14.76
C LYS A 272 -14.59 12.22 14.49
N ARG A 273 -14.72 13.55 14.53
CA ARG A 273 -15.96 14.28 14.26
C ARG A 273 -16.46 14.05 12.84
N ALA A 274 -15.58 14.00 11.85
CA ALA A 274 -15.95 13.67 10.48
C ALA A 274 -16.65 12.30 10.39
N VAL A 275 -16.18 11.30 11.13
CA VAL A 275 -16.82 9.98 11.17
C VAL A 275 -18.10 10.00 12.01
N GLU A 276 -18.10 10.65 13.18
CA GLU A 276 -19.27 10.75 14.05
C GLU A 276 -20.42 11.54 13.42
N ALA A 277 -20.13 12.48 12.53
CA ALA A 277 -21.11 13.26 11.77
C ALA A 277 -21.60 12.57 10.48
N GLY A 278 -21.05 11.40 10.12
CA GLY A 278 -21.38 10.72 8.86
C GLY A 278 -20.80 11.39 7.61
N TYR A 279 -19.84 12.31 7.78
CA TYR A 279 -19.13 12.95 6.68
C TYR A 279 -18.10 12.03 6.04
N TRP A 280 -17.47 11.18 6.84
CA TRP A 280 -16.55 10.13 6.42
C TRP A 280 -17.01 8.79 7.01
N HIS A 281 -16.81 7.68 6.31
CA HIS A 281 -17.21 6.36 6.81
C HIS A 281 -15.98 5.48 7.00
N LEU A 282 -16.04 4.54 7.92
CA LEU A 282 -14.99 3.54 8.08
C LEU A 282 -15.53 2.21 7.56
N TYR A 283 -14.88 1.64 6.57
CA TYR A 283 -15.26 0.35 6.02
C TYR A 283 -14.05 -0.40 5.49
N ARG A 284 -14.23 -1.71 5.33
CA ARG A 284 -13.29 -2.61 4.64
C ARG A 284 -14.08 -3.52 3.71
N PHE A 285 -13.57 -3.70 2.51
CA PHE A 285 -14.02 -4.69 1.55
C PHE A 285 -12.87 -5.67 1.34
N ASN A 286 -13.05 -6.90 1.83
CA ASN A 286 -12.04 -7.94 1.77
C ASN A 286 -12.50 -9.07 0.84
N PRO A 287 -11.96 -9.16 -0.39
CA PRO A 287 -12.33 -10.20 -1.35
C PRO A 287 -12.13 -11.63 -0.84
N ALA A 288 -11.17 -11.86 0.07
CA ALA A 288 -10.87 -13.19 0.60
C ALA A 288 -12.06 -13.79 1.37
N LEU A 289 -12.91 -12.95 1.98
CA LEU A 289 -14.11 -13.40 2.70
C LEU A 289 -15.13 -14.07 1.79
N LYS A 290 -15.16 -13.72 0.48
CA LYS A 290 -16.04 -14.39 -0.49
C LYS A 290 -15.72 -15.88 -0.63
N ALA A 291 -14.44 -16.24 -0.60
CA ALA A 291 -14.02 -17.64 -0.67
C ALA A 291 -14.46 -18.43 0.57
N GLU A 292 -14.72 -17.75 1.69
CA GLU A 292 -15.27 -18.33 2.91
C GLU A 292 -16.82 -18.32 2.95
N GLY A 293 -17.48 -17.87 1.89
CA GLY A 293 -18.94 -17.71 1.83
C GLY A 293 -19.47 -16.60 2.74
N LYS A 294 -18.65 -15.61 3.08
CA LYS A 294 -19.01 -14.45 3.90
C LYS A 294 -19.14 -13.19 3.05
N ASN A 295 -19.94 -12.23 3.52
CA ASN A 295 -20.01 -10.91 2.92
C ASN A 295 -18.61 -10.23 2.99
N PRO A 296 -18.04 -9.81 1.84
CA PRO A 296 -16.74 -9.14 1.79
C PRO A 296 -16.76 -7.74 2.41
N PHE A 297 -17.92 -7.08 2.48
CA PHE A 297 -18.04 -5.71 2.94
C PHE A 297 -18.35 -5.67 4.44
N THR A 298 -17.54 -4.90 5.18
CA THR A 298 -17.77 -4.58 6.59
C THR A 298 -17.83 -3.07 6.76
N LEU A 299 -18.94 -2.55 7.29
CA LEU A 299 -19.06 -1.17 7.73
C LEU A 299 -18.59 -1.06 9.19
N ASP A 300 -17.38 -0.55 9.40
CA ASP A 300 -16.76 -0.46 10.73
C ASP A 300 -17.22 0.78 11.53
N SER A 301 -17.64 1.86 10.86
CA SER A 301 -18.21 3.04 11.51
C SER A 301 -19.65 2.79 11.94
N LYS A 302 -20.03 3.30 13.12
CA LYS A 302 -21.41 3.29 13.61
C LYS A 302 -22.29 4.27 12.83
N ALA A 303 -23.60 4.21 13.07
CA ALA A 303 -24.52 5.24 12.62
C ALA A 303 -24.06 6.63 13.11
N PRO A 304 -24.22 7.70 12.30
CA PRO A 304 -23.87 9.06 12.70
C PRO A 304 -24.57 9.47 14.01
N ALA A 305 -23.82 10.13 14.89
CA ALA A 305 -24.25 10.60 16.20
C ALA A 305 -24.05 12.12 16.40
N GLU A 306 -23.23 12.76 15.57
CA GLU A 306 -23.06 14.23 15.52
C GLU A 306 -23.86 14.83 14.35
N SER A 307 -24.20 16.11 14.45
CA SER A 307 -24.84 16.87 13.38
C SER A 307 -23.88 17.07 12.21
N TYR A 308 -24.30 16.64 11.01
CA TYR A 308 -23.55 16.86 9.77
C TYR A 308 -23.30 18.35 9.50
N GLN A 309 -24.34 19.17 9.71
CA GLN A 309 -24.28 20.62 9.52
C GLN A 309 -23.29 21.28 10.47
N ASP A 310 -23.27 20.87 11.75
CA ASP A 310 -22.35 21.44 12.74
C ASP A 310 -20.89 21.07 12.42
N PHE A 311 -20.67 19.87 11.91
CA PHE A 311 -19.34 19.45 11.44
C PHE A 311 -18.85 20.32 10.28
N ILE A 312 -19.60 20.38 9.16
CA ILE A 312 -19.13 21.13 7.98
C ILE A 312 -18.97 22.62 8.32
N LYS A 313 -19.87 23.22 9.10
CA LYS A 313 -19.79 24.63 9.51
C LYS A 313 -18.68 24.90 10.52
N SER A 314 -18.05 23.89 11.10
CA SER A 314 -16.88 24.08 11.95
C SER A 314 -15.60 24.36 11.17
N GLU A 315 -15.59 24.09 9.86
CA GLU A 315 -14.44 24.30 8.98
C GLU A 315 -14.58 25.56 8.12
N THR A 316 -13.47 26.28 7.90
CA THR A 316 -13.50 27.55 7.16
C THR A 316 -13.87 27.36 5.69
N ARG A 317 -13.54 26.21 5.09
CA ARG A 317 -13.91 25.89 3.68
C ARG A 317 -15.42 25.82 3.43
N TYR A 318 -16.24 25.71 4.47
CA TYR A 318 -17.70 25.83 4.36
C TYR A 318 -18.21 27.17 4.90
N ARG A 319 -17.70 27.66 6.03
CA ARG A 319 -18.10 28.99 6.56
C ARG A 319 -17.89 30.12 5.55
N THR A 320 -16.86 30.02 4.72
CA THR A 320 -16.61 30.99 3.65
C THR A 320 -17.75 31.04 2.62
N LEU A 321 -18.38 29.90 2.33
CA LEU A 321 -19.56 29.86 1.45
C LEU A 321 -20.73 30.60 2.10
N GLU A 322 -21.02 30.32 3.36
CA GLU A 322 -22.12 30.93 4.11
C GLU A 322 -21.96 32.46 4.20
N GLN A 323 -20.73 32.94 4.34
CA GLN A 323 -20.42 34.37 4.42
C GLN A 323 -20.49 35.09 3.07
N LEU A 324 -19.96 34.48 2.00
CA LEU A 324 -19.82 35.14 0.69
C LEU A 324 -20.99 34.89 -0.24
N PHE A 325 -21.66 33.74 -0.10
CA PHE A 325 -22.73 33.27 -0.98
C PHE A 325 -23.84 32.57 -0.16
N PRO A 326 -24.56 33.28 0.73
CA PRO A 326 -25.55 32.69 1.63
C PRO A 326 -26.64 31.90 0.91
N ASP A 327 -27.17 32.40 -0.21
CA ASP A 327 -28.18 31.70 -1.02
C ASP A 327 -27.66 30.35 -1.56
N ALA A 328 -26.36 30.28 -1.90
CA ALA A 328 -25.73 29.05 -2.33
C ALA A 328 -25.52 28.09 -1.16
N ALA A 329 -25.14 28.60 0.02
CA ALA A 329 -25.01 27.78 1.23
C ALA A 329 -26.35 27.16 1.66
N GLU A 330 -27.44 27.92 1.60
CA GLU A 330 -28.80 27.46 1.92
C GLU A 330 -29.24 26.29 1.03
N GLN A 331 -28.74 26.22 -0.20
CA GLN A 331 -29.00 25.12 -1.13
C GLN A 331 -28.00 23.96 -1.00
N LEU A 332 -26.70 24.27 -0.93
CA LEU A 332 -25.64 23.26 -1.03
C LEU A 332 -25.41 22.50 0.28
N PHE A 333 -25.64 23.10 1.45
CA PHE A 333 -25.43 22.39 2.70
C PHE A 333 -26.47 21.29 2.96
N PRO A 334 -27.79 21.50 2.74
CA PRO A 334 -28.75 20.41 2.79
C PRO A 334 -28.48 19.34 1.73
N GLN A 335 -28.07 19.73 0.51
CA GLN A 335 -27.68 18.77 -0.52
C GLN A 335 -26.48 17.92 -0.09
N SER A 336 -25.46 18.54 0.52
CA SER A 336 -24.27 17.83 1.01
C SER A 336 -24.63 16.79 2.08
N GLU A 337 -25.53 17.14 3.01
CA GLU A 337 -26.04 16.20 4.02
C GLU A 337 -26.88 15.07 3.41
N ALA A 338 -27.71 15.39 2.41
CA ALA A 338 -28.49 14.39 1.69
C ALA A 338 -27.57 13.41 0.92
N ASP A 339 -26.52 13.90 0.26
CA ASP A 339 -25.51 13.08 -0.43
C ASP A 339 -24.79 12.14 0.57
N ALA A 340 -24.42 12.65 1.75
CA ALA A 340 -23.78 11.86 2.79
C ALA A 340 -24.71 10.77 3.35
N LYS A 341 -25.98 11.10 3.58
CA LYS A 341 -27.00 10.14 4.00
C LYS A 341 -27.23 9.06 2.94
N GLU A 342 -27.34 9.43 1.67
CA GLU A 342 -27.48 8.47 0.55
C GLU A 342 -26.32 7.47 0.54
N ARG A 343 -25.09 7.97 0.70
CA ARG A 343 -23.87 7.14 0.73
C ARG A 343 -23.84 6.22 1.96
N TYR A 344 -24.20 6.71 3.13
CA TYR A 344 -24.31 5.87 4.34
C TYR A 344 -25.31 4.72 4.13
N GLU A 345 -26.51 5.02 3.62
CA GLU A 345 -27.53 4.00 3.37
C GLU A 345 -27.08 3.00 2.28
N TYR A 346 -26.30 3.44 1.29
CA TYR A 346 -25.68 2.54 0.31
C TYR A 346 -24.73 1.54 0.97
N TYR A 347 -23.79 2.01 1.81
CA TYR A 347 -22.86 1.11 2.50
C TYR A 347 -23.54 0.23 3.55
N LYS A 348 -24.57 0.74 4.22
CA LYS A 348 -25.39 -0.07 5.13
C LYS A 348 -26.03 -1.25 4.38
N ARG A 349 -26.64 -0.99 3.21
CA ARG A 349 -27.18 -2.07 2.36
C ARG A 349 -26.12 -3.07 1.94
N LEU A 350 -24.90 -2.63 1.59
CA LEU A 350 -23.81 -3.55 1.26
C LEU A 350 -23.42 -4.44 2.44
N ALA A 351 -23.42 -3.91 3.67
CA ALA A 351 -23.09 -4.68 4.87
C ALA A 351 -24.20 -5.66 5.29
N GLU A 352 -25.44 -5.39 4.88
CA GLU A 352 -26.64 -6.21 5.15
C GLU A 352 -26.93 -7.23 4.04
N GLN A 353 -26.17 -7.24 2.94
CA GLN A 353 -26.30 -8.26 1.90
C GLN A 353 -25.80 -9.63 2.40
N ASP A 354 -26.60 -10.67 2.18
CA ASP A 354 -26.28 -12.06 2.52
C ASP A 354 -25.23 -12.68 1.57
#